data_AF-A0A832ZQ63-F1
#
_entry.id   AF-A0A832ZQ63-F1
#
_cell.length_a   1.000
_cell.length_b   1.000
_cell.length_c   1.000
_cell.angle_alpha   90.00
_cell.angle_beta   90.00
_cell.angle_gamma   90.00
#
_symmetry.space_group_name_H-M   'P 1'
#
loop_
_entity.id
_entity.type
_entity.pdbx_description
1 polymer ?
#
loop_
_entity_poly.entity_id
_entity_poly.type
_entity_poly.pdbx_seq_one_letter_code
_entity_poly.pdbx_strand_id
1 'polypeptide(L)'
;MRRGFKCKRDILNLLKREYDKIAKLEYSGDYLKIIQHFDFIAEEKLRHLIDKFYSNPRSRDQAWKTCKGSLYEYAVFKCIQQVIIKNKLESKLQVLMGEDILIEYKDQIVIRNWSDIFPDVDIVVIEKESNLVKTIISCKTSLRERLTETAFWKRELERMENRKDTKLIFITTDKDRELRIDTNRYILLHVIDCTFITDPEKYKELIETYRKKYGNREDFDYLLSRVKFIEEVGNFLKSLL
;
A
#
# COMPACT_ATOMS: atom_id res chain seq x y z
N MET A 1 10.06 -2.34 19.32
CA MET A 1 10.75 -2.11 18.03
C MET A 1 10.36 -0.73 17.51
N ARG A 2 11.31 0.20 17.33
CA ARG A 2 11.01 1.57 16.90
C ARG A 2 10.63 1.55 15.41
N ARG A 3 9.34 1.39 15.10
CA ARG A 3 8.78 1.97 13.86
C ARG A 3 9.23 3.44 13.86
N GLY A 4 9.70 3.97 12.73
CA GLY A 4 10.17 5.35 12.60
C GLY A 4 9.18 6.39 13.17
N PHE A 5 9.58 7.65 13.26
CA PHE A 5 8.75 8.73 13.81
C PHE A 5 7.28 8.59 13.33
N LYS A 6 6.36 8.23 14.23
CA LYS A 6 4.94 7.99 13.92
C LYS A 6 4.16 9.29 13.99
N CYS A 7 3.12 9.42 13.17
CA CYS A 7 2.19 10.54 13.28
C CYS A 7 1.54 10.52 14.67
N LYS A 8 1.41 11.69 15.31
CA LYS A 8 0.72 11.81 16.60
C LYS A 8 -0.72 11.29 16.44
N ARG A 9 -1.17 10.46 17.38
CA ARG A 9 -2.47 9.77 17.31
C ARG A 9 -3.65 10.73 17.10
N ASP A 10 -3.66 11.86 17.80
CA ASP A 10 -4.74 12.86 17.68
C ASP A 10 -4.79 13.52 16.30
N ILE A 11 -3.62 13.77 15.71
CA ILE A 11 -3.50 14.31 14.35
C ILE A 11 -3.99 13.27 13.34
N LEU A 12 -3.53 12.03 13.48
CA LEU A 12 -3.95 10.95 12.58
C LEU A 12 -5.47 10.71 12.67
N ASN A 13 -6.05 10.69 13.86
CA ASN A 13 -7.50 10.52 14.06
C ASN A 13 -8.29 11.67 13.41
N LEU A 14 -7.82 12.91 13.55
CA LEU A 14 -8.41 14.06 12.87
C LEU A 14 -8.36 13.88 11.34
N LEU A 15 -7.19 13.54 10.79
CA LEU A 15 -7.01 13.36 9.35
C LEU A 15 -7.90 12.24 8.80
N LYS A 16 -7.98 11.10 9.50
CA LYS A 16 -8.87 9.98 9.14
C LYS A 16 -10.33 10.42 9.10
N ARG A 17 -10.79 11.13 10.13
CA ARG A 17 -12.17 11.61 10.22
C ARG A 17 -12.52 12.58 9.08
N GLU A 18 -11.64 13.54 8.80
CA GLU A 18 -11.88 14.50 7.71
C GLU A 18 -11.77 13.82 6.34
N TYR A 19 -10.86 12.84 6.16
CA TYR A 19 -10.79 12.03 4.94
C TYR A 19 -12.09 11.24 4.69
N ASP A 20 -12.61 10.56 5.72
CA ASP A 20 -13.88 9.82 5.63
C ASP A 20 -15.08 10.75 5.36
N LYS A 21 -15.05 11.97 5.90
CA LYS A 21 -16.05 13.01 5.61
C LYS A 21 -16.00 13.44 4.15
N ILE A 22 -14.81 13.68 3.59
CA ILE A 22 -14.62 13.97 2.17
C ILE A 22 -15.10 12.79 1.32
N ALA A 23 -14.75 11.54 1.70
CA ALA A 23 -15.22 10.34 1.01
C ALA A 23 -16.74 10.30 0.94
N LYS A 24 -17.43 10.55 2.05
CA LYS A 24 -18.89 10.54 2.12
C LYS A 24 -19.53 11.67 1.30
N LEU A 25 -19.02 12.89 1.41
CA LEU A 25 -19.66 14.08 0.83
C LEU A 25 -19.36 14.26 -0.66
N GLU A 26 -18.13 13.97 -1.09
CA GLU A 26 -17.68 14.28 -2.46
C GLU A 26 -17.58 13.02 -3.35
N TYR A 27 -17.42 11.85 -2.73
CA TYR A 27 -17.22 10.58 -3.45
C TYR A 27 -18.30 9.53 -3.13
N SER A 28 -19.41 9.93 -2.51
CA SER A 28 -20.53 9.05 -2.15
C SER A 28 -20.13 7.81 -1.32
N GLY A 29 -19.05 7.94 -0.54
CA GLY A 29 -18.48 6.85 0.24
C GLY A 29 -17.69 5.83 -0.58
N ASP A 30 -17.35 6.10 -1.84
CA ASP A 30 -16.53 5.22 -2.67
C ASP A 30 -15.04 5.38 -2.37
N TYR A 31 -14.48 4.44 -1.60
CA TYR A 31 -13.08 4.45 -1.20
C TYR A 31 -12.13 4.07 -2.35
N LEU A 32 -12.62 3.33 -3.33
CA LEU A 32 -11.86 3.02 -4.54
C LEU A 32 -11.70 4.27 -5.42
N LYS A 33 -12.72 5.13 -5.48
CA LYS A 33 -12.65 6.38 -6.24
C LYS A 33 -11.84 7.46 -5.52
N ILE A 34 -12.06 7.66 -4.22
CA ILE A 34 -11.34 8.72 -3.48
C ILE A 34 -9.82 8.46 -3.39
N ILE A 35 -9.38 7.19 -3.29
CA ILE A 35 -7.94 6.87 -3.23
C ILE A 35 -7.21 7.21 -4.53
N GLN A 36 -7.92 7.22 -5.67
CA GLN A 36 -7.36 7.65 -6.96
C GLN A 36 -6.94 9.12 -6.97
N HIS A 37 -7.53 9.93 -6.09
CA HIS A 37 -7.23 11.35 -5.92
C HIS A 37 -6.49 11.66 -4.61
N PHE A 38 -5.85 10.65 -4.00
CA PHE A 38 -5.29 10.76 -2.66
C PHE A 38 -4.30 11.92 -2.51
N ASP A 39 -3.36 12.07 -3.44
CA ASP A 39 -2.32 13.12 -3.34
C ASP A 39 -2.93 14.53 -3.34
N PHE A 40 -3.91 14.78 -4.21
CA PHE A 40 -4.66 16.04 -4.26
C PHE A 40 -5.42 16.30 -2.95
N ILE A 41 -6.17 15.31 -2.47
CA ILE A 41 -6.96 15.46 -1.23
C ILE A 41 -6.04 15.71 -0.04
N ALA A 42 -4.94 14.96 0.06
CA ALA A 42 -3.98 15.11 1.13
C ALA A 42 -3.38 16.52 1.14
N GLU A 43 -2.81 16.98 0.02
CA GLU A 43 -2.09 18.26 -0.03
C GLU A 43 -3.04 19.47 0.02
N GLU A 44 -4.14 19.46 -0.73
CA GLU A 44 -5.01 20.63 -0.88
C GLU A 44 -6.09 20.73 0.20
N LYS A 45 -6.60 19.59 0.69
CA LYS A 45 -7.76 19.56 1.60
C LYS A 45 -7.42 19.22 3.04
N LEU A 46 -6.31 18.53 3.30
CA LEU A 46 -6.01 18.00 4.63
C LEU A 46 -4.75 18.57 5.27
N ARG A 47 -3.76 19.00 4.48
CA ARG A 47 -2.48 19.50 5.00
C ARG A 47 -2.65 20.67 5.96
N HIS A 48 -3.54 21.61 5.68
CA HIS A 48 -3.76 22.77 6.56
C HIS A 48 -4.24 22.39 7.97
N LEU A 49 -4.83 21.20 8.16
CA LEU A 49 -5.33 20.74 9.46
C LEU A 49 -4.22 20.50 10.48
N ILE A 50 -2.98 20.32 10.03
CA ILE A 50 -1.83 20.14 10.93
C ILE A 50 -1.27 21.46 11.45
N ASP A 51 -1.66 22.60 10.87
CA ASP A 51 -1.15 23.94 11.22
C ASP A 51 -1.41 24.27 12.69
N LYS A 52 -2.56 23.85 13.23
CA LYS A 52 -2.93 24.05 14.63
C LYS A 52 -2.08 23.27 15.63
N PHE A 53 -1.27 22.31 15.17
CA PHE A 53 -0.41 21.49 16.03
C PHE A 53 1.08 21.88 15.96
N TYR A 54 1.48 22.66 14.95
CA TYR A 54 2.88 23.02 14.71
C TYR A 54 3.00 24.48 14.26
N SER A 55 3.57 25.32 15.12
CA SER A 55 3.89 26.72 14.82
C SER A 55 5.09 26.85 13.87
N ASN A 56 6.09 25.97 13.98
CA ASN A 56 7.29 25.99 13.15
C ASN A 56 7.04 25.31 11.78
N PRO A 57 7.30 25.99 10.65
CA PRO A 57 7.10 25.43 9.31
C PRO A 57 7.88 24.14 9.02
N ARG A 58 9.15 24.06 9.45
CA ARG A 58 9.97 22.84 9.24
C ARG A 58 9.43 21.65 10.01
N SER A 59 8.99 21.88 11.25
CA SER A 59 8.37 20.83 12.08
C SER A 59 7.06 20.35 11.47
N ARG A 60 6.26 21.29 10.93
CA ARG A 60 5.02 21.01 10.22
C ARG A 60 5.25 20.15 8.99
N ASP A 61 6.21 20.50 8.13
CA ASP A 61 6.52 19.73 6.93
C ASP A 61 7.03 18.33 7.26
N GLN A 62 7.86 18.19 8.28
CA GLN A 62 8.34 16.88 8.71
C GLN A 62 7.20 16.03 9.27
N ALA A 63 6.33 16.61 10.10
CA ALA A 63 5.16 15.92 10.62
C ALA A 63 4.18 15.54 9.50
N TRP A 64 3.99 16.41 8.50
CA TRP A 64 3.12 16.15 7.36
C TRP A 64 3.55 14.92 6.57
N LYS A 65 4.84 14.79 6.25
CA LYS A 65 5.36 13.62 5.51
C LYS A 65 5.00 12.30 6.19
N THR A 66 5.19 12.23 7.50
CA THR A 66 4.81 11.06 8.30
C THR A 66 3.29 10.86 8.32
N CYS A 67 2.52 11.89 8.63
CA CYS A 67 1.06 11.79 8.75
C CYS A 67 0.37 11.46 7.44
N LYS A 68 0.87 11.98 6.31
CA LYS A 68 0.40 11.65 4.97
C LYS A 68 0.62 10.17 4.65
N GLY A 69 1.78 9.60 5.02
CA GLY A 69 2.04 8.16 4.87
C GLY A 69 1.03 7.32 5.64
N SER A 70 0.85 7.58 6.93
CA SER A 70 -0.13 6.85 7.76
C SER A 70 -1.58 7.05 7.32
N LEU A 71 -1.90 8.21 6.75
CA LEU A 71 -3.21 8.46 6.15
C LEU A 71 -3.40 7.66 4.85
N TYR A 72 -2.34 7.51 4.04
CA TYR A 72 -2.39 6.71 2.82
C TYR A 72 -2.59 5.23 3.14
N GLU A 73 -1.85 4.71 4.11
CA GLU A 73 -2.07 3.35 4.63
C GLU A 73 -3.54 3.16 4.99
N TYR A 74 -4.12 4.08 5.77
CA TYR A 74 -5.55 4.06 6.12
C TYR A 74 -6.49 4.10 4.91
N ALA A 75 -6.23 4.97 3.95
CA ALA A 75 -7.03 5.07 2.73
C ALA A 75 -7.03 3.74 1.94
N VAL A 76 -5.85 3.10 1.79
CA VAL A 76 -5.71 1.79 1.17
C VAL A 76 -6.52 0.75 1.94
N PHE A 77 -6.39 0.72 3.27
CA PHE A 77 -7.15 -0.22 4.11
C PHE A 77 -8.67 -0.11 3.90
N LYS A 78 -9.21 1.12 3.91
CA LYS A 78 -10.64 1.35 3.67
C LYS A 78 -11.05 0.95 2.25
N CYS A 79 -10.20 1.20 1.26
CA CYS A 79 -10.41 0.74 -0.11
C CYS A 79 -10.50 -0.79 -0.18
N ILE A 80 -9.53 -1.52 0.37
CA ILE A 80 -9.52 -2.99 0.39
C ILE A 80 -10.72 -3.55 1.14
N GLN A 81 -11.06 -2.99 2.31
CA GLN A 81 -12.26 -3.38 3.06
C GLN A 81 -13.53 -3.24 2.21
N GLN A 82 -13.71 -2.10 1.54
CA GLN A 82 -14.86 -1.88 0.69
C GLN A 82 -14.88 -2.84 -0.50
N VAL A 83 -13.73 -3.12 -1.11
CA VAL A 83 -13.63 -4.06 -2.24
C VAL A 83 -13.99 -5.48 -1.82
N ILE A 84 -13.55 -5.93 -0.64
CA ILE A 84 -13.93 -7.24 -0.06
C ILE A 84 -15.45 -7.35 0.04
N ILE A 85 -16.10 -6.33 0.64
CA ILE A 85 -17.56 -6.28 0.81
C ILE A 85 -18.28 -6.24 -0.54
N LYS A 86 -17.87 -5.34 -1.46
CA LYS A 86 -18.48 -5.22 -2.80
C LYS A 86 -18.39 -6.52 -3.60
N ASN A 87 -17.35 -7.32 -3.38
CA ASN A 87 -17.14 -8.61 -4.05
C ASN A 87 -17.65 -9.82 -3.26
N LYS A 88 -18.35 -9.63 -2.13
CA LYS A 88 -18.90 -10.70 -1.27
C LYS A 88 -17.82 -11.67 -0.77
N LEU A 89 -16.65 -11.15 -0.44
CA LEU A 89 -15.50 -11.93 0.03
C LEU A 89 -15.36 -11.91 1.56
N GLU A 90 -16.22 -11.20 2.29
CA GLU A 90 -16.13 -11.04 3.74
C GLU A 90 -16.27 -12.34 4.56
N SER A 91 -16.87 -13.38 3.99
CA SER A 91 -16.92 -14.70 4.62
C SER A 91 -15.61 -15.47 4.48
N LYS A 92 -14.77 -15.12 3.49
CA LYS A 92 -13.54 -15.83 3.14
C LYS A 92 -12.28 -15.05 3.50
N LEU A 93 -12.32 -13.73 3.42
CA LEU A 93 -11.18 -12.84 3.64
C LEU A 93 -11.43 -11.87 4.78
N GLN A 94 -10.36 -11.58 5.52
CA GLN A 94 -10.27 -10.52 6.52
C GLN A 94 -9.08 -9.63 6.18
N VAL A 95 -9.21 -8.33 6.45
CA VAL A 95 -8.11 -7.37 6.29
C VAL A 95 -7.83 -6.69 7.62
N LEU A 96 -6.56 -6.62 8.00
CA LEU A 96 -6.09 -5.99 9.24
C LEU A 96 -4.99 -4.96 8.96
N MET A 97 -4.87 -3.99 9.85
CA MET A 97 -3.93 -2.86 9.75
C MET A 97 -3.26 -2.62 11.11
N GLY A 98 -2.01 -2.14 11.09
CA GLY A 98 -1.46 -1.42 12.23
C GLY A 98 -0.91 -2.32 13.35
N GLU A 99 -1.46 -2.20 14.57
CA GLU A 99 -0.98 -2.93 15.75
C GLU A 99 -1.69 -4.29 15.89
N ASP A 100 -2.94 -4.40 15.43
CA ASP A 100 -3.73 -5.63 15.46
C ASP A 100 -3.03 -6.79 14.74
N ILE A 101 -2.30 -6.48 13.65
CA ILE A 101 -1.49 -7.45 12.91
C ILE A 101 -0.43 -8.11 13.80
N LEU A 102 0.26 -7.31 14.62
CA LEU A 102 1.34 -7.79 15.50
C LEU A 102 0.80 -8.51 16.74
N ILE A 103 -0.48 -8.34 17.06
CA ILE A 103 -1.14 -9.01 18.18
C ILE A 103 -1.60 -10.40 17.74
N GLU A 104 -2.25 -10.49 16.56
CA GLU A 104 -2.94 -11.71 16.13
C GLU A 104 -2.11 -12.59 15.18
N TYR A 105 -1.27 -11.99 14.33
CA TYR A 105 -0.62 -12.70 13.21
C TYR A 105 0.91 -12.59 13.22
N LYS A 106 1.50 -12.17 14.35
CA LYS A 106 2.94 -11.96 14.52
C LYS A 106 3.79 -13.10 13.96
N ASP A 107 3.44 -14.34 14.30
CA ASP A 107 4.23 -15.52 13.99
C ASP A 107 4.23 -15.90 12.50
N GLN A 108 3.23 -15.42 11.76
CA GLN A 108 3.12 -15.65 10.32
C GLN A 108 3.97 -14.65 9.52
N ILE A 109 4.33 -13.50 10.10
CA ILE A 109 5.05 -12.43 9.40
C ILE A 109 6.48 -12.18 9.95
N VAL A 110 6.80 -12.67 11.15
CA VAL A 110 8.08 -12.42 11.82
C VAL A 110 9.24 -13.18 11.18
N ILE A 111 10.30 -12.50 10.78
CA ILE A 111 11.56 -13.14 10.38
C ILE A 111 12.37 -13.35 11.66
N ARG A 112 12.53 -14.62 12.05
CA ARG A 112 13.26 -15.00 13.27
C ARG A 112 14.71 -15.31 12.95
N ASN A 113 15.61 -14.52 13.52
CA ASN A 113 17.05 -14.83 13.55
C ASN A 113 17.53 -14.76 15.01
N TRP A 114 18.66 -14.10 15.31
CA TRP A 114 19.02 -13.72 16.68
C TRP A 114 18.00 -12.79 17.37
N SER A 115 17.06 -12.24 16.61
CA SER A 115 15.97 -11.38 17.08
C SER A 115 14.71 -11.54 16.21
N ASP A 116 13.58 -11.03 16.71
CA ASP A 116 12.36 -10.89 15.92
C ASP A 116 12.44 -9.63 15.05
N ILE A 117 12.47 -9.82 13.72
CA ILE A 117 12.44 -8.74 12.74
C ILE A 117 11.12 -8.82 11.99
N PHE A 118 10.50 -7.66 11.75
CA PHE A 118 9.24 -7.58 11.01
C PHE A 118 9.47 -6.85 9.69
N PRO A 119 8.95 -7.39 8.57
CA PRO A 119 8.93 -6.66 7.33
C PRO A 119 8.03 -5.42 7.45
N ASP A 120 8.09 -4.56 6.43
CA ASP A 120 7.22 -3.38 6.35
C ASP A 120 5.77 -3.81 6.04
N VAL A 121 5.07 -4.23 7.09
CA VAL A 121 3.70 -4.74 7.05
C VAL A 121 2.73 -3.64 7.45
N ASP A 122 2.20 -2.94 6.44
CA ASP A 122 1.20 -1.89 6.66
C ASP A 122 -0.20 -2.51 6.84
N ILE A 123 -0.54 -3.47 5.97
CA ILE A 123 -1.82 -4.18 5.93
C ILE A 123 -1.57 -5.67 5.64
N VAL A 124 -2.41 -6.55 6.19
CA VAL A 124 -2.46 -7.97 5.81
C VAL A 124 -3.86 -8.37 5.35
N VAL A 125 -3.91 -9.33 4.42
CA VAL A 125 -5.14 -10.05 4.04
C VAL A 125 -5.00 -11.50 4.49
N ILE A 126 -6.01 -11.96 5.23
CA ILE A 126 -6.07 -13.27 5.87
C ILE A 126 -7.21 -14.06 5.24
N GLU A 127 -6.96 -15.33 4.93
CA GLU A 127 -8.00 -16.30 4.61
C GLU A 127 -8.60 -16.84 5.90
N LYS A 128 -9.91 -16.65 6.08
CA LYS A 128 -10.63 -16.99 7.31
C LYS A 128 -10.69 -18.49 7.59
N GLU A 129 -10.78 -19.30 6.54
CA GLU A 129 -10.89 -20.76 6.66
C GLU A 129 -9.62 -21.39 7.25
N SER A 130 -8.46 -21.01 6.73
CA SER A 130 -7.16 -21.50 7.21
C SER A 130 -6.56 -20.65 8.33
N ASN A 131 -7.09 -19.44 8.55
CA ASN A 131 -6.52 -18.42 9.41
C ASN A 131 -5.07 -18.04 9.04
N LEU A 132 -4.74 -18.11 7.74
CA LEU A 132 -3.40 -17.82 7.21
C LEU A 132 -3.32 -16.45 6.51
N VAL A 133 -2.21 -15.76 6.70
CA VAL A 133 -1.85 -14.53 5.97
C VAL A 133 -1.51 -14.90 4.52
N LYS A 134 -2.45 -14.61 3.61
CA LYS A 134 -2.27 -14.80 2.16
C LYS A 134 -1.55 -13.64 1.51
N THR A 135 -1.64 -12.45 2.09
CA THR A 135 -1.05 -11.25 1.49
C THR A 135 -0.56 -10.28 2.54
N ILE A 136 0.65 -9.75 2.31
CA ILE A 136 1.22 -8.58 2.97
C ILE A 136 1.17 -7.42 1.97
N ILE A 137 0.68 -6.28 2.40
CA ILE A 137 0.59 -5.07 1.58
C ILE A 137 1.50 -4.00 2.18
N SER A 138 2.39 -3.47 1.36
CA SER A 138 3.22 -2.30 1.65
C SER A 138 2.70 -1.09 0.88
N CYS A 139 2.37 -0.02 1.59
CA CYS A 139 1.75 1.19 1.06
C CYS A 139 2.73 2.36 1.09
N LYS A 140 2.96 3.02 -0.05
CA LYS A 140 3.92 4.14 -0.13
C LYS A 140 3.43 5.20 -1.10
N THR A 141 3.49 6.48 -0.74
CA THR A 141 3.23 7.57 -1.70
C THR A 141 4.48 7.96 -2.49
N SER A 142 5.65 7.88 -1.85
CA SER A 142 6.98 8.18 -2.43
C SER A 142 7.89 6.98 -2.15
N LEU A 143 8.72 6.59 -3.11
CA LEU A 143 9.44 5.33 -3.10
C LEU A 143 10.81 5.50 -2.45
N ARG A 144 11.66 6.37 -3.01
CA ARG A 144 13.08 6.51 -2.61
C ARG A 144 13.73 5.13 -2.38
N GLU A 145 14.51 4.96 -1.33
CA GLU A 145 15.09 3.68 -0.90
C GLU A 145 14.05 2.64 -0.43
N ARG A 146 12.82 3.05 -0.08
CA ARG A 146 11.80 2.20 0.57
C ARG A 146 11.26 1.10 -0.35
N LEU A 147 11.28 1.30 -1.67
CA LEU A 147 10.96 0.22 -2.62
C LEU A 147 12.01 -0.89 -2.56
N THR A 148 13.30 -0.53 -2.40
CA THR A 148 14.38 -1.52 -2.24
C THR A 148 14.25 -2.25 -0.91
N GLU A 149 13.84 -1.57 0.17
CA GLU A 149 13.52 -2.22 1.45
C GLU A 149 12.36 -3.23 1.31
N THR A 150 11.30 -2.86 0.58
CA THR A 150 10.16 -3.75 0.31
C THR A 150 10.59 -4.96 -0.53
N ALA A 151 11.45 -4.76 -1.53
CA ALA A 151 12.03 -5.84 -2.33
C ALA A 151 12.90 -6.79 -1.48
N PHE A 152 13.70 -6.23 -0.58
CA PHE A 152 14.50 -7.00 0.37
C PHE A 152 13.61 -7.89 1.24
N TRP A 153 12.55 -7.33 1.83
CA TRP A 153 11.62 -8.11 2.64
C TRP A 153 10.93 -9.23 1.87
N LYS A 154 10.54 -8.99 0.62
CA LYS A 154 10.00 -10.02 -0.26
C LYS A 154 10.99 -11.19 -0.42
N ARG A 155 12.26 -10.90 -0.72
CA ARG A 155 13.29 -11.94 -0.85
C ARG A 155 13.48 -12.74 0.44
N GLU A 156 13.50 -12.09 1.58
CA GLU A 156 13.65 -12.79 2.87
C GLU A 156 12.44 -13.65 3.21
N LEU A 157 11.22 -13.21 2.88
CA LEU A 157 10.00 -14.02 3.03
C LEU A 157 10.01 -15.26 2.13
N GLU A 158 10.48 -15.15 0.88
CA GLU A 158 10.57 -16.29 -0.07
C GLU A 158 11.51 -17.41 0.39
N ARG A 159 12.53 -17.05 1.19
CA ARG A 159 13.49 -18.02 1.74
C ARG A 159 12.89 -18.88 2.85
N MET A 160 11.74 -18.48 3.40
CA MET A 160 11.07 -19.21 4.47
C MET A 160 10.06 -20.19 3.86
N GLU A 161 10.29 -21.50 4.03
CA GLU A 161 9.51 -22.56 3.39
C GLU A 161 8.00 -22.47 3.68
N ASN A 162 7.63 -22.07 4.89
CA ASN A 162 6.25 -21.91 5.34
C ASN A 162 5.56 -20.64 4.83
N ARG A 163 6.22 -19.82 3.99
CA ARG A 163 5.72 -18.51 3.55
C ARG A 163 5.80 -18.28 2.04
N LYS A 164 6.09 -19.32 1.27
CA LYS A 164 6.15 -19.25 -0.20
C LYS A 164 4.82 -18.82 -0.84
N ASP A 165 3.71 -19.12 -0.16
CA ASP A 165 2.36 -18.80 -0.65
C ASP A 165 1.88 -17.40 -0.25
N THR A 166 2.56 -16.73 0.70
CA THR A 166 2.23 -15.36 1.08
C THR A 166 2.70 -14.38 -0.01
N LYS A 167 1.75 -13.68 -0.61
CA LYS A 167 2.03 -12.64 -1.61
C LYS A 167 2.44 -11.34 -0.94
N LEU A 168 3.47 -10.68 -1.46
CA LEU A 168 3.80 -9.31 -1.11
C LEU A 168 3.34 -8.38 -2.23
N ILE A 169 2.42 -7.50 -1.89
CA ILE A 169 1.87 -6.49 -2.80
C ILE A 169 2.40 -5.12 -2.42
N PHE A 170 2.67 -4.34 -3.45
CA PHE A 170 3.02 -2.95 -3.32
C PHE A 170 1.87 -2.05 -3.80
N ILE A 171 1.45 -1.07 -2.99
CA ILE A 171 0.41 -0.11 -3.39
C ILE A 171 0.95 1.30 -3.28
N THR A 172 0.87 2.07 -4.37
CA THR A 172 1.50 3.40 -4.45
C THR A 172 0.72 4.41 -5.29
N THR A 173 0.87 5.69 -4.97
CA THR A 173 0.44 6.78 -5.85
C THR A 173 1.46 7.08 -6.95
N ASP A 174 2.69 6.57 -6.83
CA ASP A 174 3.84 6.95 -7.68
C ASP A 174 4.00 8.47 -7.81
N LYS A 175 3.89 9.18 -6.68
CA LYS A 175 3.88 10.66 -6.61
C LYS A 175 4.98 11.28 -7.48
N ASP A 176 6.19 10.76 -7.34
CA ASP A 176 7.43 11.30 -7.92
C ASP A 176 7.81 10.63 -9.27
N ARG A 177 6.95 9.77 -9.85
CA ARG A 177 7.19 9.02 -11.11
C ARG A 177 8.44 8.13 -11.07
N GLU A 178 8.78 7.64 -9.89
CA GLU A 178 10.01 6.88 -9.64
C GLU A 178 9.93 5.45 -10.21
N LEU A 179 8.74 4.92 -10.49
CA LEU A 179 8.57 3.58 -11.07
C LEU A 179 9.15 3.44 -12.49
N ARG A 180 9.48 4.56 -13.16
CA ARG A 180 10.11 4.56 -14.50
C ARG A 180 11.61 4.32 -14.47
N ILE A 181 12.24 4.50 -13.32
CA ILE A 181 13.67 4.27 -13.13
C ILE A 181 13.94 2.77 -13.30
N ASP A 182 14.99 2.42 -14.04
CA ASP A 182 15.23 1.02 -14.45
C ASP A 182 15.36 0.05 -13.26
N THR A 183 15.97 0.49 -12.15
CA THR A 183 16.05 -0.30 -10.91
C THR A 183 14.67 -0.57 -10.30
N ASN A 184 13.83 0.46 -10.22
CA ASN A 184 12.49 0.34 -9.66
C ASN A 184 11.61 -0.53 -10.57
N ARG A 185 11.65 -0.31 -11.89
CA ARG A 185 11.00 -1.20 -12.87
C ARG A 185 11.40 -2.65 -12.66
N TYR A 186 12.70 -2.93 -12.48
CA TYR A 186 13.15 -4.30 -12.27
C TYR A 186 12.53 -4.92 -11.02
N ILE A 187 12.49 -4.18 -9.91
CA ILE A 187 11.85 -4.63 -8.67
C ILE A 187 10.36 -4.96 -8.89
N LEU A 188 9.60 -4.09 -9.56
CA LEU A 188 8.17 -4.28 -9.78
C LEU A 188 7.86 -5.50 -10.65
N LEU A 189 8.64 -5.68 -11.72
CA LEU A 189 8.39 -6.71 -12.73
C LEU A 189 8.94 -8.08 -12.32
N HIS A 190 10.02 -8.13 -11.52
CA HIS A 190 10.73 -9.38 -11.25
C HIS A 190 10.76 -9.79 -9.78
N VAL A 191 10.55 -8.88 -8.83
CA VAL A 191 10.69 -9.17 -7.39
C VAL A 191 9.34 -9.18 -6.68
N ILE A 192 8.55 -8.12 -6.84
CA ILE A 192 7.24 -7.98 -6.18
C ILE A 192 6.20 -8.87 -6.87
N ASP A 193 5.29 -9.47 -6.10
CA ASP A 193 4.25 -10.35 -6.67
C ASP A 193 3.22 -9.55 -7.47
N CYS A 194 2.81 -8.39 -6.95
CA CYS A 194 1.92 -7.46 -7.65
C CYS A 194 2.10 -6.02 -7.15
N THR A 195 1.96 -5.05 -8.04
CA THR A 195 1.93 -3.63 -7.71
C THR A 195 0.62 -3.00 -8.19
N PHE A 196 -0.06 -2.28 -7.31
CA PHE A 196 -1.19 -1.43 -7.68
C PHE A 196 -0.80 0.04 -7.64
N ILE A 197 -1.13 0.74 -8.72
CA ILE A 197 -1.01 2.20 -8.77
C ILE A 197 -2.40 2.78 -8.56
N THR A 198 -2.52 3.69 -7.59
CA THR A 198 -3.80 4.30 -7.26
C THR A 198 -4.09 5.52 -8.12
N ASP A 199 -3.09 6.30 -8.51
CA ASP A 199 -3.28 7.47 -9.36
C ASP A 199 -3.45 7.05 -10.84
N PRO A 200 -4.58 7.41 -11.49
CA PRO A 200 -4.91 6.97 -12.83
C PRO A 200 -3.96 7.54 -13.90
N GLU A 201 -3.55 8.80 -13.75
CA GLU A 201 -2.65 9.45 -14.70
C GLU A 201 -1.25 8.86 -14.58
N LYS A 202 -0.75 8.65 -13.35
CA LYS A 202 0.55 8.02 -13.12
C LYS A 202 0.59 6.59 -13.66
N TYR A 203 -0.48 5.82 -13.44
CA TYR A 203 -0.62 4.48 -14.01
C TYR A 203 -0.57 4.52 -15.53
N LYS A 204 -1.41 5.32 -16.18
CA LYS A 204 -1.47 5.43 -17.65
C LYS A 204 -0.12 5.83 -18.24
N GLU A 205 0.51 6.86 -17.70
CA GLU A 205 1.83 7.32 -18.14
C GLU A 205 2.91 6.23 -17.98
N LEU A 206 2.86 5.45 -16.89
CA LEU A 206 3.81 4.35 -16.67
C LEU A 206 3.64 3.25 -17.71
N ILE A 207 2.40 2.80 -17.93
CA ILE A 207 2.09 1.74 -18.91
C ILE A 207 2.48 2.17 -20.32
N GLU A 208 2.17 3.41 -20.71
CA GLU A 208 2.57 3.95 -22.01
C GLU A 208 4.10 3.98 -22.15
N THR A 209 4.81 4.44 -21.12
CA THR A 209 6.27 4.46 -21.09
C THR A 209 6.85 3.05 -21.26
N TYR A 210 6.31 2.07 -20.53
CA TYR A 210 6.78 0.69 -20.59
C TYR A 210 6.49 0.05 -21.95
N ARG A 211 5.29 0.24 -22.50
CA ARG A 211 4.92 -0.25 -23.84
C ARG A 211 5.83 0.34 -24.92
N LYS A 212 6.08 1.65 -24.87
CA LYS A 212 6.96 2.32 -25.82
C LYS A 212 8.40 1.81 -25.76
N LYS A 213 8.93 1.52 -24.56
CA LYS A 213 10.33 1.12 -24.36
C LYS A 213 10.55 -0.40 -24.52
N TYR A 214 9.57 -1.22 -24.17
CA TYR A 214 9.73 -2.67 -24.01
C TYR A 214 8.63 -3.52 -24.66
N GLY A 215 7.61 -2.93 -25.29
CA GLY A 215 6.44 -3.66 -25.80
C GLY A 215 6.74 -4.74 -26.86
N ASN A 216 7.91 -4.69 -27.49
CA ASN A 216 8.35 -5.69 -28.47
C ASN A 216 9.06 -6.90 -27.82
N ARG A 217 9.17 -6.96 -26.49
CA ARG A 217 9.78 -8.09 -25.77
C ARG A 217 8.75 -9.21 -25.61
N GLU A 218 9.18 -10.45 -25.81
CA GLU A 218 8.30 -11.63 -25.75
C GLU A 218 7.67 -11.83 -24.37
N ASP A 219 8.39 -11.49 -23.30
CA ASP A 219 7.94 -11.61 -21.91
C ASP A 219 7.23 -10.37 -21.38
N PHE A 220 7.01 -9.35 -22.22
CA PHE A 220 6.52 -8.03 -21.80
C PHE A 220 5.17 -8.12 -21.09
N ASP A 221 4.16 -8.71 -21.73
CA ASP A 221 2.81 -8.77 -21.18
C ASP A 221 2.73 -9.63 -19.92
N TYR A 222 3.52 -10.71 -19.87
CA TYR A 222 3.62 -11.56 -18.69
C TYR A 222 4.17 -10.77 -17.49
N LEU A 223 5.28 -10.06 -17.66
CA LEU A 223 5.87 -9.25 -16.60
C LEU A 223 4.96 -8.06 -16.24
N LEU A 224 4.38 -7.40 -17.23
CA LEU A 224 3.50 -6.25 -17.04
C LEU A 224 2.23 -6.63 -16.28
N SER A 225 1.76 -7.87 -16.37
CA SER A 225 0.57 -8.36 -15.64
C SER A 225 0.66 -8.17 -14.11
N ARG A 226 1.89 -8.01 -13.59
CA ARG A 226 2.18 -7.71 -12.17
C ARG A 226 1.93 -6.26 -11.80
N VAL A 227 1.86 -5.34 -12.75
CA VAL A 227 1.58 -3.91 -12.53
C VAL A 227 0.15 -3.62 -12.96
N LYS A 228 -0.69 -3.20 -12.02
CA LYS A 228 -2.13 -3.09 -12.19
C LYS A 228 -2.65 -1.74 -11.73
N PHE A 229 -3.80 -1.35 -12.27
CA PHE A 229 -4.54 -0.23 -11.72
C PHE A 229 -5.32 -0.68 -10.47
N ILE A 230 -5.51 0.22 -9.50
CA ILE A 230 -6.19 -0.12 -8.23
C ILE A 230 -7.59 -0.72 -8.42
N GLU A 231 -8.29 -0.40 -9.51
CA GLU A 231 -9.61 -0.98 -9.82
C GLU A 231 -9.57 -2.50 -10.02
N GLU A 232 -8.43 -3.06 -10.40
CA GLU A 232 -8.26 -4.50 -10.58
C GLU A 232 -8.04 -5.26 -9.26
N VAL A 233 -7.93 -4.56 -8.12
CA VAL A 233 -7.59 -5.20 -6.84
C VAL A 233 -8.62 -6.24 -6.40
N GLY A 234 -9.89 -6.08 -6.79
CA GLY A 234 -10.93 -7.07 -6.54
C GLY A 234 -10.68 -8.41 -7.26
N ASN A 235 -10.15 -8.36 -8.48
CA ASN A 235 -9.80 -9.57 -9.24
C ASN A 235 -8.61 -10.29 -8.61
N PHE A 236 -7.63 -9.52 -8.14
CA PHE A 236 -6.51 -10.07 -7.39
C PHE A 236 -6.97 -10.75 -6.09
N LEU A 237 -7.82 -10.10 -5.29
CA LEU A 237 -8.32 -10.70 -4.05
C LEU A 237 -9.11 -11.99 -4.29
N LYS A 238 -9.85 -12.09 -5.40
CA LYS A 238 -10.53 -13.34 -5.80
C LYS A 238 -9.54 -14.45 -6.15
N SER A 239 -8.40 -14.12 -6.75
CA SER A 239 -7.37 -15.11 -7.11
C SER A 239 -6.58 -15.68 -5.93
N LEU A 240 -6.77 -15.14 -4.71
CA LEU A 240 -6.17 -15.67 -3.49
C LEU A 240 -6.90 -16.89 -2.93
N LEU A 241 -8.12 -17.15 -3.40
CA LEU A 241 -9.05 -18.19 -2.96
C LEU A 241 -9.10 -19.33 -3.97
#